data_AF-A0A851UUR3-F1
#
_entry.id   AF-A0A851UUR3-F1
#
_cell.length_a   1.000
_cell.length_b   1.000
_cell.length_c   1.000
_cell.angle_alpha   90.00
_cell.angle_beta   90.00
_cell.angle_gamma   90.00
#
_symmetry.space_group_name_H-M   'P 1'
#
loop_
_entity.id
_entity.type
_entity.pdbx_description
1 polymer ?
#
loop_
_entity_poly.entity_id
_entity_poly.type
_entity_poly.pdbx_seq_one_letter_code
_entity_poly.pdbx_strand_id
1 'polypeptide(L)' 'FGRGGVEIPCVLGVSKEFVVLVDLVAKEVVFNCLTGDVIGWSAEGAALRIYHGRGDLVSVRAGEEGAEGAAEEEVKE' A
#
# COMPACT_ATOMS: atom_id res chain seq x y z
N PHE A 1 2.90 -14.71 -0.53
CA PHE A 1 2.61 -13.32 -0.94
C PHE A 1 3.07 -13.14 -2.38
N GLY A 2 2.14 -12.90 -3.32
CA GLY A 2 2.36 -12.44 -4.71
C GLY A 2 3.42 -13.12 -5.57
N ARG A 3 3.02 -13.90 -6.58
CA ARG A 3 3.90 -14.55 -7.57
C ARG A 3 4.81 -13.56 -8.33
N GLY A 4 6.11 -13.59 -8.08
CA GLY A 4 7.18 -13.37 -9.08
C GLY A 4 7.29 -12.00 -9.79
N GLY A 5 6.63 -10.95 -9.30
CA GLY A 5 6.80 -9.59 -9.83
C GLY A 5 8.02 -8.89 -9.23
N VAL A 6 8.61 -7.96 -9.98
CA VAL A 6 9.62 -7.04 -9.45
C VAL A 6 8.95 -6.09 -8.47
N GLU A 7 9.43 -6.07 -7.23
CA GLU A 7 9.07 -5.05 -6.27
C GLU A 7 9.89 -3.78 -6.51
N ILE A 8 9.22 -2.63 -6.38
CA ILE A 8 9.84 -1.32 -6.56
C ILE A 8 9.76 -0.56 -5.23
N PRO A 9 10.87 0.03 -4.75
CA PRO A 9 10.82 0.93 -3.60
C PRO A 9 9.88 2.10 -3.89
N CYS A 10 8.81 2.24 -3.11
CA CYS A 10 7.83 3.29 -3.32
C CYS A 10 7.31 3.86 -2.00
N VAL A 11 6.67 5.02 -2.10
CA VAL A 11 5.87 5.62 -1.02
C VAL A 11 4.40 5.63 -1.40
N LEU A 12 3.54 5.36 -0.42
CA LEU A 12 2.09 5.46 -0.54
C LEU A 12 1.62 6.84 -0.10
N GLY A 13 0.99 7.57 -1.01
CA GLY A 13 0.29 8.83 -0.74
C GLY A 13 -1.21 8.63 -0.72
N VAL A 14 -1.88 9.10 0.34
CA VAL A 14 -3.34 9.06 0.45
C VAL A 14 -3.86 10.45 0.74
N SER A 15 -4.86 10.86 -0.03
CA SER A 15 -5.59 12.11 0.15
C SER A 15 -7.09 11.87 0.00
N LYS A 16 -7.89 12.92 0.20
CA LYS A 16 -9.34 12.86 -0.04
C LYS A 16 -9.67 12.45 -1.48
N GLU A 17 -8.86 12.87 -2.45
CA GLU A 17 -9.18 12.74 -3.88
C GLU A 17 -8.41 11.61 -4.55
N PHE A 18 -7.17 11.37 -4.12
CA PHE A 18 -6.27 10.43 -4.77
C PHE A 18 -5.57 9.49 -3.79
N VAL A 19 -5.35 8.28 -4.26
CA VAL A 19 -4.39 7.30 -3.74
C VAL A 19 -3.31 7.11 -4.81
N VAL A 20 -2.05 7.34 -4.44
CA VAL A 20 -0.92 7.30 -5.36
C VAL A 20 0.23 6.46 -4.81
N LEU A 21 0.99 5.81 -5.70
CA LEU A 21 2.32 5.27 -5.39
C LEU A 21 3.36 6.02 -6.21
N VAL A 22 4.43 6.43 -5.55
CA VAL A 22 5.57 7.11 -6.18
C VAL A 22 6.81 6.23 -6.07
N ASP A 23 7.42 5.90 -7.21
CA ASP A 23 8.71 5.21 -7.27
C ASP A 23 9.81 6.13 -6.69
N LEU A 24 10.52 5.65 -5.68
CA LEU A 24 11.57 6.40 -5.01
C LEU A 24 12.85 6.54 -5.83
N VAL A 25 13.08 5.64 -6.80
CA VAL A 25 14.23 5.64 -7.69
C VAL A 25 13.96 6.54 -8.89
N ALA A 26 12.88 6.26 -9.64
CA ALA A 26 12.53 7.04 -10.83
C ALA A 26 11.98 8.44 -10.50
N LYS A 27 11.46 8.65 -9.29
CA LYS A 27 10.76 9.88 -8.85
C LYS A 27 9.49 10.16 -9.68
N GLU A 28 8.79 9.10 -10.06
CA GLU A 28 7.57 9.17 -10.88
C GLU A 28 6.37 8.49 -10.20
N VAL A 29 5.16 8.95 -10.55
CA VAL A 29 3.92 8.31 -10.11
C VAL A 29 3.70 7.03 -10.92
N VAL A 30 3.82 5.89 -10.26
CA VAL A 30 3.64 4.56 -10.87
C VAL A 30 2.23 3.98 -10.66
N PHE A 31 1.47 4.57 -9.74
CA PHE A 31 0.06 4.26 -9.54
C PHE A 31 -0.69 5.54 -9.13
N ASN A 32 -1.87 5.73 -9.70
CA ASN A 32 -2.79 6.80 -9.35
C ASN A 32 -4.23 6.29 -9.49
N CYS A 33 -5.02 6.47 -8.45
CA CYS A 33 -6.42 6.09 -8.41
C CYS A 33 -7.21 7.17 -7.69
N LEU A 34 -8.42 7.47 -8.14
CA LEU A 34 -9.33 8.29 -7.37
C LEU A 34 -9.72 7.52 -6.11
N THR A 35 -9.80 8.21 -4.97
CA THR A 35 -10.21 7.57 -3.71
C THR A 35 -11.62 6.98 -3.81
N GLY A 36 -12.50 7.58 -4.63
CA GLY A 36 -13.84 7.07 -4.90
C GLY A 36 -13.89 5.76 -5.71
N ASP A 37 -12.80 5.41 -6.40
CA ASP A 37 -12.70 4.16 -7.17
C ASP A 37 -12.15 3.00 -6.32
N VAL A 38 -11.74 3.26 -5.08
CA VAL A 38 -11.32 2.23 -4.14
C VAL A 38 -12.56 1.51 -3.61
N ILE A 39 -12.64 0.21 -3.88
CA ILE A 39 -13.77 -0.65 -3.48
C ILE A 39 -13.56 -1.16 -2.06
N GLY A 40 -12.30 -1.37 -1.67
CA GLY A 40 -11.92 -1.78 -0.33
C GLY A 40 -10.43 -2.05 -0.20
N TRP A 41 -9.98 -2.29 1.03
CA TRP A 41 -8.59 -2.66 1.33
C TRP A 41 -8.52 -3.72 2.42
N SER A 42 -7.41 -4.44 2.46
CA SER A 42 -7.10 -5.39 3.54
C SER A 42 -5.64 -5.26 3.93
N ALA A 43 -5.35 -5.31 5.23
CA ALA A 43 -3.99 -5.36 5.76
C ALA A 43 -3.72 -6.75 6.37
N GLU A 44 -2.51 -7.28 6.15
CA GLU A 44 -2.05 -8.55 6.71
C GLU A 44 -0.57 -8.42 7.06
N GLY A 45 -0.26 -8.32 8.35
CA GLY A 45 1.08 -7.94 8.82
C GLY A 45 1.51 -6.61 8.21
N ALA A 46 2.70 -6.58 7.62
CA ALA A 46 3.25 -5.40 6.94
C ALA A 46 2.68 -5.15 5.53
N ALA A 47 1.77 -5.99 5.02
CA ALA A 47 1.25 -5.86 3.66
C ALA A 47 -0.12 -5.17 3.63
N LEU A 48 -0.31 -4.23 2.71
CA LEU A 48 -1.58 -3.58 2.40
C LEU A 48 -1.99 -3.90 0.96
N ARG A 49 -3.22 -4.38 0.79
CA ARG A 49 -3.86 -4.65 -0.50
C ARG A 49 -4.98 -3.65 -0.72
N ILE A 50 -4.98 -2.98 -1.87
CA ILE A 50 -5.99 -2.00 -2.26
C ILE A 50 -6.69 -2.51 -3.51
N TYR A 51 -8.00 -2.71 -3.41
CA TYR A 51 -8.85 -3.14 -4.51
C TYR A 51 -9.58 -1.93 -5.11
N HIS A 52 -9.49 -1.76 -6.42
CA HIS A 52 -10.02 -0.58 -7.10
C HIS A 52 -10.67 -0.88 -8.45
N GLY A 53 -11.45 0.07 -8.97
CA GLY A 53 -12.05 0.03 -10.30
C GLY A 53 -13.03 -1.13 -10.47
N ARG A 54 -12.65 -2.16 -11.24
CA ARG A 54 -13.47 -3.37 -11.50
C ARG A 54 -12.96 -4.61 -10.74
N GLY A 55 -12.16 -4.41 -9.70
CA GLY A 55 -11.53 -5.48 -8.92
C GLY A 55 -10.04 -5.65 -9.20
N ASP A 56 -9.38 -4.64 -9.79
CA ASP A 56 -7.93 -4.60 -9.91
C ASP A 56 -7.28 -4.46 -8.53
N LEU A 57 -6.04 -4.92 -8.40
CA LEU A 57 -5.33 -5.01 -7.13
C LEU A 57 -3.95 -4.36 -7.24
N VAL A 58 -3.67 -3.43 -6.33
CA VAL A 58 -2.31 -3.01 -6.01
C VAL A 58 -1.95 -3.46 -4.61
N SER A 59 -0.74 -3.98 -4.45
CA SER A 59 -0.21 -4.45 -3.16
C SER A 59 1.06 -3.70 -2.83
N VAL A 60 1.15 -3.21 -1.60
CA VAL A 60 2.35 -2.60 -1.04
C VAL A 60 2.71 -3.30 0.27
N ARG A 61 3.99 -3.28 0.62
CA ARG A 61 4.47 -3.75 1.92
C ARG A 61 5.27 -2.65 2.59
N ALA A 62 5.09 -2.47 3.89
CA ALA A 62 5.93 -1.59 4.68
C ALA A 62 7.38 -2.11 4.61
N GLY A 63 8.31 -1.20 4.29
CA GLY A 63 9.75 -1.43 4.50
C GLY A 63 10.10 -1.35 5.99
N GLU A 64 11.34 -1.65 6.35
CA GLU A 64 11.80 -1.67 7.76
C GLU A 64 11.56 -0.34 8.49
N GLU A 65 11.66 0.81 7.80
CA GLU A 65 11.35 2.14 8.37
C GLU A 65 9.84 2.42 8.56
N GLY A 66 8.95 1.66 7.89
CA GLY A 66 7.50 1.89 7.92
C GLY A 66 6.74 1.03 8.94
N ALA A 67 7.44 0.12 9.64
CA ALA A 67 6.84 -0.83 10.58
C ALA A 67 6.60 -0.27 11.98
N GLU A 68 7.06 0.96 12.27
CA GLU A 68 7.06 1.54 13.62
C GLU A 68 5.65 1.82 14.19
N GLY A 69 4.60 1.75 13.36
CA GLY A 69 3.20 1.90 13.77
C GLY A 69 2.40 0.61 13.91
N ALA A 70 3.00 -0.57 13.69
CA ALA A 70 2.31 -1.86 13.69
C ALA A 70 2.79 -2.80 14.82
N ALA A 71 3.37 -2.25 15.89
CA ALA A 71 3.61 -3.01 17.10
C ALA A 71 2.26 -3.38 17.73
N GLU A 72 1.95 -4.68 17.72
CA GLU A 72 0.85 -5.27 18.45
C GLU A 72 0.90 -4.81 19.91
N GLU A 73 -0.19 -4.20 20.40
CA GLU A 73 -0.39 -4.00 21.83
C GLU A 73 -0.64 -5.38 22.45
N GLU A 74 0.45 -6.04 22.89
CA GLU A 74 0.38 -7.23 23.72
C GLU A 74 -0.23 -6.81 25.08
N VAL A 75 -1.55 -6.94 25.21
CA VAL A 75 -2.24 -6.81 26.49
C VAL A 75 -1.79 -7.97 27.37
N LYS A 76 -0.75 -7.72 28.16
CA LYS A 76 -0.33 -8.61 29.23
C LYS A 76 -1.32 -8.46 30.40
N GLU A 77 -2.14 -9.49 30.59
CA GLU A 77 -2.94 -9.67 31.83
C GLU A 77 -2.05 -9.84 33.08
#